data_AF-A0A661HQ25-F1
#
_entry.id   AF-A0A661HQ25-F1
#
_cell.length_a   1.000
_cell.length_b   1.000
_cell.length_c   1.000
_cell.angle_alpha   90.00
_cell.angle_beta   90.00
_cell.angle_gamma   90.00
#
_symmetry.space_group_name_H-M   'P 1'
#
loop_
_entity.id
_entity.type
_entity.pdbx_description
1 polymer ?
#
loop_
_entity_poly.entity_id
_entity_poly.type
_entity_poly.pdbx_seq_one_letter_code
_entity_poly.pdbx_strand_id
1 'polypeptide(L)'
;MHLVLSGEGPSDLGLFSQFKNEFIAGSMYYIIDKLIEQKYEYSFYDNKKDTITFVPKIELKKISKKLPPYTGKKGLQGTGYFINNAIALAKIAKEKSQKLDDDEVIAILFRDSDGANSSDTTLWQDKVNSINQGFKIEKFDRGVAMVPKPKSEAWLICTLKEYPYHNCETLEERSGNDNSPNNLKDELAGYDISHAQINEMIQNGEIDINQIDMPSFLYFKDSLKELL
;
A
#
# COMPACT_ATOMS: atom_id res chain seq x y z
N MET A 1 11.20 8.31 -13.95
CA MET A 1 10.26 7.80 -12.92
C MET A 1 10.94 7.58 -11.59
N HIS A 2 10.37 8.16 -10.52
CA HIS A 2 10.83 8.01 -9.12
C HIS A 2 9.65 7.66 -8.21
N LEU A 3 9.83 6.72 -7.28
CA LEU A 3 8.80 6.29 -6.34
C LEU A 3 8.93 7.00 -4.99
N VAL A 4 7.82 7.54 -4.48
CA VAL A 4 7.72 8.09 -3.13
C VAL A 4 6.67 7.30 -2.34
N LEU A 5 7.14 6.51 -1.38
CA LEU A 5 6.34 5.47 -0.74
C LEU A 5 6.14 5.80 0.73
N SER A 6 4.96 5.53 1.28
CA SER A 6 4.77 5.49 2.74
C SER A 6 3.70 4.48 3.13
N GLY A 7 3.94 3.75 4.22
CA GLY A 7 3.14 2.59 4.57
C GLY A 7 3.15 2.23 6.04
N GLU A 8 2.59 1.06 6.31
CA GLU A 8 2.49 0.37 7.60
C GLU A 8 3.25 -0.95 7.47
N GLY A 9 3.68 -1.52 8.60
CA GLY A 9 4.29 -2.85 8.65
C GLY A 9 5.71 -2.95 8.06
N PRO A 10 6.72 -3.43 8.81
CA PRO A 10 8.01 -3.78 8.24
C PRO A 10 7.94 -4.97 7.26
N SER A 11 6.95 -5.86 7.42
CA SER A 11 6.68 -7.00 6.54
C SER A 11 5.85 -6.64 5.31
N ASP A 12 5.01 -5.60 5.40
CA ASP A 12 4.12 -5.18 4.32
C ASP A 12 4.85 -4.31 3.30
N LEU A 13 4.87 -2.99 3.47
CA LEU A 13 5.55 -2.12 2.52
C LEU A 13 7.07 -2.19 2.72
N GLY A 14 7.52 -2.36 3.96
CA GLY A 14 8.95 -2.43 4.29
C GLY A 14 9.36 -1.40 5.34
N LEU A 15 10.66 -1.27 5.52
CA LEU A 15 11.26 -0.37 6.51
C LEU A 15 12.48 0.36 5.95
N PHE A 16 12.80 1.52 6.54
CA PHE A 16 14.10 2.15 6.33
C PHE A 16 15.07 1.67 7.39
N SER A 17 16.12 0.97 6.98
CA SER A 17 17.18 0.50 7.87
C SER A 17 18.20 1.62 8.06
N GLN A 18 18.23 2.22 9.24
CA GLN A 18 19.25 3.22 9.58
C GLN A 18 20.67 2.63 9.57
N PHE A 19 20.81 1.35 9.95
CA PHE A 19 22.10 0.68 9.97
C PHE A 19 22.68 0.50 8.57
N LYS A 20 21.84 0.09 7.61
CA LYS A 20 22.24 -0.10 6.21
C LYS A 20 22.07 1.17 5.36
N ASN A 21 21.46 2.21 5.92
CA ASN A 21 21.06 3.44 5.25
C ASN A 21 20.28 3.19 3.95
N GLU A 22 19.36 2.22 3.98
CA GLU A 22 18.60 1.81 2.80
C GLU A 22 17.16 1.42 3.14
N PHE A 23 16.30 1.48 2.14
CA PHE A 23 14.99 0.86 2.18
C PHE A 23 15.12 -0.67 2.03
N ILE A 24 14.47 -1.40 2.92
CA ILE A 24 14.31 -2.85 2.88
C ILE A 24 12.83 -3.12 2.57
N ALA A 25 12.58 -3.67 1.39
CA ALA A 25 11.24 -3.97 0.90
C ALA A 25 10.54 -5.09 1.66
N GLY A 26 9.22 -4.94 1.83
CA GLY A 26 8.30 -6.00 2.24
C GLY A 26 7.46 -6.51 1.05
N SER A 27 6.54 -7.45 1.32
CA SER A 27 5.77 -8.15 0.29
C SER A 27 4.90 -7.22 -0.54
N MET A 28 4.29 -6.20 0.09
CA MET A 28 3.46 -5.23 -0.61
C MET A 28 4.29 -4.35 -1.55
N TYR A 29 5.55 -4.07 -1.21
CA TYR A 29 6.42 -3.38 -2.14
C TYR A 29 6.83 -4.28 -3.32
N TYR A 30 7.13 -5.55 -3.11
CA TYR A 30 7.43 -6.44 -4.24
C TYR A 30 6.23 -6.63 -5.19
N ILE A 31 5.00 -6.53 -4.68
CA ILE A 31 3.80 -6.43 -5.54
C ILE A 31 3.85 -5.16 -6.41
N ILE A 32 4.16 -4.00 -5.82
CA ILE A 32 4.35 -2.75 -6.59
C ILE A 32 5.43 -2.95 -7.65
N ASP A 33 6.57 -3.48 -7.25
CA ASP A 33 7.73 -3.68 -8.10
C ASP A 33 7.41 -4.60 -9.29
N LYS A 34 6.69 -5.70 -9.06
CA LYS A 34 6.22 -6.59 -10.13
C LYS A 34 5.21 -5.96 -11.08
N LEU A 35 4.33 -5.08 -10.60
CA LEU A 35 3.44 -4.32 -11.48
C LEU A 35 4.21 -3.34 -12.37
N ILE A 36 5.28 -2.74 -11.84
CA ILE A 36 6.17 -1.83 -12.58
C ILE A 36 7.02 -2.62 -13.58
N GLU A 37 7.57 -3.76 -13.18
CA GLU A 37 8.38 -4.64 -14.01
C GLU A 37 7.63 -5.09 -15.26
N GLN A 38 6.30 -5.29 -15.19
CA GLN A 38 5.48 -5.60 -16.38
C GLN A 38 5.54 -4.52 -17.47
N LYS A 39 5.77 -3.26 -17.10
CA LYS A 39 5.89 -2.15 -18.06
C LYS A 39 7.34 -1.93 -18.50
N TYR A 40 8.27 -1.98 -17.56
CA TYR A 40 9.65 -1.56 -17.79
C TYR A 40 10.62 -2.72 -18.02
N GLU A 41 10.17 -3.97 -17.88
CA GLU A 41 10.94 -5.22 -18.08
C GLU A 41 12.14 -5.38 -17.12
N TYR A 42 12.16 -4.65 -16.01
CA TYR A 42 13.14 -4.81 -14.93
C TYR A 42 12.57 -4.42 -13.56
N SER A 43 13.06 -5.06 -12.49
CA SER A 43 12.76 -4.70 -11.10
C SER A 43 13.40 -3.36 -10.74
N PHE A 44 12.61 -2.42 -10.21
CA PHE A 44 13.12 -1.17 -9.67
C PHE A 44 13.91 -1.39 -8.39
N TYR A 45 13.51 -2.35 -7.55
CA TYR A 45 14.24 -2.67 -6.34
C TYR A 45 15.68 -3.10 -6.61
N ASP A 46 15.86 -4.00 -7.58
CA ASP A 46 17.16 -4.60 -7.88
C ASP A 46 18.02 -3.69 -8.75
N ASN A 47 17.41 -2.93 -9.68
CA ASN A 47 18.15 -2.18 -10.70
C ASN A 47 18.16 -0.66 -10.50
N LYS A 48 17.23 -0.11 -9.71
CA LYS A 48 16.99 1.34 -9.58
C LYS A 48 16.65 1.75 -8.15
N LYS A 49 17.31 1.15 -7.16
CA LYS A 49 16.99 1.37 -5.74
C LYS A 49 17.09 2.83 -5.29
N ASP A 50 17.96 3.61 -5.92
CA ASP A 50 18.15 5.05 -5.73
C ASP A 50 16.94 5.89 -6.16
N THR A 51 16.11 5.36 -7.06
CA THR A 51 14.85 5.97 -7.51
C THR A 51 13.67 5.71 -6.57
N ILE A 52 13.93 5.09 -5.40
CA ILE A 52 12.92 4.79 -4.39
C ILE A 52 13.16 5.65 -3.15
N THR A 53 12.17 6.43 -2.76
CA THR A 53 12.15 7.17 -1.49
C THR A 53 11.05 6.61 -0.61
N PHE A 54 11.43 5.82 0.39
CA PHE A 54 10.53 5.41 1.45
C PHE A 54 10.48 6.46 2.57
N VAL A 55 9.27 6.91 2.91
CA VAL A 55 8.99 7.87 3.97
C VAL A 55 8.40 7.11 5.16
N PRO A 56 9.14 6.93 6.26
CA PRO A 56 8.64 6.25 7.45
C PRO A 56 7.37 6.90 8.00
N LYS A 57 6.45 6.07 8.52
CA LYS A 57 5.17 6.53 9.11
C LYS A 57 5.35 7.64 10.15
N ILE A 58 6.42 7.57 10.95
CA ILE A 58 6.72 8.58 11.98
C ILE A 58 7.06 9.94 11.34
N GLU A 59 7.82 9.95 10.25
CA GLU A 59 8.19 11.17 9.53
C GLU A 59 6.99 11.78 8.82
N LEU A 60 6.21 10.95 8.13
CA LEU A 60 4.97 11.39 7.51
C LEU A 60 4.03 12.00 8.55
N LYS A 61 3.91 11.38 9.74
CA LYS A 61 3.12 11.91 10.86
C LYS A 61 3.61 13.25 11.38
N LYS A 62 4.92 13.51 11.38
CA LYS A 62 5.48 14.82 11.79
C LYS A 62 5.05 15.92 10.83
N ILE A 63 5.03 15.64 9.53
CA ILE A 63 4.58 16.58 8.50
C ILE A 63 3.07 16.76 8.58
N SER A 64 2.32 15.66 8.69
CA SER A 64 0.86 15.67 8.68
C SER A 64 0.25 16.37 9.89
N LYS A 65 0.92 16.37 11.05
CA LYS A 65 0.52 17.13 12.25
C LYS A 65 0.59 18.65 12.08
N LYS A 66 1.37 19.16 11.13
CA LYS A 66 1.47 20.60 10.84
C LYS A 66 0.35 21.10 9.92
N LEU A 67 -0.42 20.18 9.35
CA LEU A 67 -1.54 20.49 8.46
C LEU A 67 -2.79 20.84 9.28
N PRO A 68 -3.70 21.65 8.73
CA PRO A 68 -4.96 21.92 9.39
C PRO A 68 -5.75 20.62 9.64
N PRO A 69 -6.56 20.57 10.70
CA PRO A 69 -7.44 19.43 10.93
C PRO A 69 -8.53 19.42 9.86
N TYR A 70 -8.55 18.38 9.02
CA TYR A 70 -9.69 18.09 8.16
C TYR A 70 -10.73 17.32 8.99
N THR A 71 -11.52 18.07 9.77
CA THR A 71 -12.71 17.52 10.41
C THR A 71 -13.81 17.48 9.35
N GLY A 72 -14.10 16.29 8.82
CA GLY A 72 -15.24 16.10 7.93
C GLY A 72 -16.54 16.63 8.57
N LYS A 73 -17.50 17.09 7.74
CA LYS A 73 -18.88 17.33 8.17
C LYS A 73 -19.37 16.14 9.00
N LYS A 74 -20.13 16.41 10.07
CA LYS A 74 -20.70 15.41 11.01
C LYS A 74 -21.07 14.10 10.26
N GLY A 75 -20.23 13.06 10.40
CA GLY A 75 -20.42 11.78 9.72
C GLY A 75 -19.15 10.95 9.52
N LEU A 76 -17.97 11.55 9.36
CA LEU A 76 -16.72 10.81 9.04
C LEU A 76 -15.60 11.09 10.06
N GLN A 77 -15.83 10.79 11.35
CA GLN A 77 -14.74 10.78 12.34
C GLN A 77 -13.69 9.73 11.93
N GLY A 78 -12.46 10.16 11.65
CA GLY A 78 -11.33 9.27 11.34
C GLY A 78 -10.70 9.43 9.94
N THR A 79 -11.40 10.05 8.98
CA THR A 79 -10.93 10.22 7.59
C THR A 79 -9.86 11.29 7.42
N GLY A 80 -9.90 12.35 8.24
CA GLY A 80 -8.92 13.45 8.21
C GLY A 80 -7.48 12.99 8.40
N TYR A 81 -7.27 11.86 9.10
CA TYR A 81 -5.94 11.25 9.24
C TYR A 81 -5.37 10.80 7.89
N PHE A 82 -6.17 10.13 7.05
CA PHE A 82 -5.76 9.63 5.75
C PHE A 82 -5.56 10.77 4.74
N ILE A 83 -6.46 11.76 4.75
CA ILE A 83 -6.31 13.01 3.96
C ILE A 83 -4.97 13.68 4.27
N ASN A 84 -4.67 13.89 5.56
CA ASN A 84 -3.43 14.58 5.98
C ASN A 84 -2.16 13.81 5.66
N ASN A 85 -2.20 12.47 5.72
CA ASN A 85 -1.06 11.66 5.29
C ASN A 85 -0.84 11.76 3.78
N ALA A 86 -1.90 11.72 2.97
CA ALA A 86 -1.79 11.87 1.53
C ALA A 86 -1.31 13.27 1.12
N ILE A 87 -1.79 14.33 1.77
CA ILE A 87 -1.27 15.70 1.60
C ILE A 87 0.22 15.76 1.92
N ALA A 88 0.64 15.20 3.06
CA ALA A 88 2.04 15.19 3.45
C ALA A 88 2.91 14.44 2.43
N LEU A 89 2.45 13.29 1.94
CA LEU A 89 3.18 12.50 0.95
C LEU A 89 3.25 13.22 -0.41
N ALA A 90 2.16 13.86 -0.83
CA ALA A 90 2.10 14.66 -2.05
C ALA A 90 3.12 15.80 -2.04
N LYS A 91 3.27 16.51 -0.90
CA LYS A 91 4.27 17.57 -0.74
C LYS A 91 5.68 17.03 -0.91
N ILE A 92 5.99 15.90 -0.28
CA ILE A 92 7.30 15.24 -0.40
C ILE A 92 7.56 14.83 -1.86
N ALA A 93 6.55 14.28 -2.54
CA ALA A 93 6.65 13.88 -3.93
C ALA A 93 6.87 15.08 -4.87
N LYS A 94 6.18 16.20 -4.65
CA LYS A 94 6.39 17.45 -5.40
C LYS A 94 7.78 18.04 -5.17
N GLU A 95 8.24 18.09 -3.93
CA GLU A 95 9.61 18.52 -3.62
C GLU A 95 10.65 17.61 -4.28
N LYS A 96 10.38 16.30 -4.35
CA LYS A 96 11.24 15.33 -5.02
C LYS A 96 11.28 15.60 -6.54
N SER A 97 10.11 15.76 -7.16
CA SER A 97 9.96 16.09 -8.59
C SER A 97 10.75 17.36 -8.95
N GLN A 98 10.58 18.43 -8.17
CA GLN A 98 11.33 19.68 -8.36
C GLN A 98 12.85 19.52 -8.20
N LYS A 99 13.30 18.71 -7.25
CA LYS A 99 14.75 18.48 -7.00
C LYS A 99 15.40 17.64 -8.09
N LEU A 100 14.66 16.70 -8.67
CA LEU A 100 15.15 15.80 -9.71
C LEU A 100 14.96 16.37 -11.12
N ASP A 101 14.17 17.44 -11.28
CA ASP A 101 13.68 17.90 -12.58
C ASP A 101 12.98 16.75 -13.34
N ASP A 102 12.21 15.94 -12.60
CA ASP A 102 11.50 14.75 -13.10
C ASP A 102 10.01 14.87 -12.78
N ASP A 103 9.18 14.92 -13.83
CA ASP A 103 7.71 14.94 -13.71
C ASP A 103 7.11 13.54 -13.51
N GLU A 104 7.90 12.48 -13.62
CA GLU A 104 7.48 11.08 -13.43
C GLU A 104 7.59 10.61 -11.98
N VAL A 105 7.38 11.48 -10.99
CA VAL A 105 7.30 11.05 -9.59
C VAL A 105 5.93 10.46 -9.30
N ILE A 106 5.88 9.22 -8.81
CA ILE A 106 4.64 8.57 -8.35
C ILE A 106 4.68 8.46 -6.83
N ALA A 107 3.61 8.91 -6.17
CA ALA A 107 3.45 8.73 -4.73
C ALA A 107 2.49 7.58 -4.43
N ILE A 108 2.89 6.62 -3.59
CA ILE A 108 2.03 5.50 -3.19
C ILE A 108 1.86 5.53 -1.67
N LEU A 109 0.61 5.67 -1.22
CA LEU A 109 0.26 5.63 0.20
C LEU A 109 -0.42 4.31 0.53
N PHE A 110 0.27 3.44 1.26
CA PHE A 110 -0.22 2.16 1.73
C PHE A 110 -0.87 2.26 3.11
N ARG A 111 -2.10 1.76 3.27
CA ARG A 111 -2.80 1.65 4.57
C ARG A 111 -3.70 0.42 4.55
N ASP A 112 -3.70 -0.35 5.63
CA ASP A 112 -4.73 -1.37 5.78
C ASP A 112 -6.10 -0.73 5.99
N SER A 113 -7.16 -1.42 5.58
CA SER A 113 -8.52 -0.95 5.82
C SER A 113 -8.97 -1.16 7.28
N ASP A 114 -8.44 -2.17 7.98
CA ASP A 114 -8.66 -2.49 9.41
C ASP A 114 -10.03 -2.05 9.95
N GLY A 115 -11.07 -2.79 9.58
CA GLY A 115 -12.41 -2.71 10.16
C GLY A 115 -12.76 -3.97 10.95
N ALA A 116 -13.66 -3.87 11.93
CA ALA A 116 -14.27 -5.06 12.54
C ALA A 116 -15.43 -5.56 11.67
N ASN A 117 -15.95 -6.78 11.89
CA ASN A 117 -17.18 -7.26 11.20
C ASN A 117 -18.39 -6.30 11.35
N SER A 118 -18.37 -5.40 12.33
CA SER A 118 -19.38 -4.36 12.57
C SER A 118 -19.05 -3.00 11.94
N SER A 119 -17.96 -2.86 11.19
CA SER A 119 -17.63 -1.61 10.51
C SER A 119 -18.56 -1.37 9.33
N ASP A 120 -18.85 -0.10 9.06
CA ASP A 120 -19.67 0.30 7.91
C ASP A 120 -19.11 -0.31 6.61
N THR A 121 -20.02 -0.77 5.75
CA THR A 121 -19.73 -1.36 4.44
C THR A 121 -18.92 -0.43 3.52
N THR A 122 -18.89 0.87 3.83
CA THR A 122 -18.16 1.90 3.08
C THR A 122 -16.73 2.13 3.59
N LEU A 123 -16.28 1.50 4.68
CA LEU A 123 -15.00 1.83 5.33
C LEU A 123 -13.80 1.84 4.37
N TRP A 124 -13.69 0.80 3.54
CA TRP A 124 -12.63 0.70 2.53
C TRP A 124 -12.71 1.85 1.53
N GLN A 125 -13.91 2.10 0.97
CA GLN A 125 -14.15 3.15 -0.01
C GLN A 125 -13.89 4.55 0.57
N ASP A 126 -14.30 4.79 1.82
CA ASP A 126 -14.08 6.05 2.52
C ASP A 126 -12.59 6.32 2.75
N LYS A 127 -11.81 5.27 3.04
CA LYS A 127 -10.35 5.37 3.19
C LYS A 127 -9.66 5.67 1.87
N VAL A 128 -10.01 4.95 0.80
CA VAL A 128 -9.52 5.21 -0.57
C VAL A 128 -9.85 6.65 -0.99
N ASN A 129 -11.11 7.07 -0.82
CA ASN A 129 -11.57 8.42 -1.14
C ASN A 129 -10.81 9.48 -0.35
N SER A 130 -10.53 9.24 0.93
CA SER A 130 -9.78 10.14 1.80
C SER A 130 -8.33 10.33 1.31
N ILE A 131 -7.67 9.24 0.91
CA ILE A 131 -6.31 9.31 0.37
C ILE A 131 -6.30 10.09 -0.96
N ASN A 132 -7.18 9.73 -1.89
CA ASN A 132 -7.30 10.41 -3.19
C ASN A 132 -7.63 11.90 -3.03
N GLN A 133 -8.51 12.24 -2.10
CA GLN A 133 -8.83 13.63 -1.77
C GLN A 133 -7.60 14.40 -1.29
N GLY A 134 -6.74 13.79 -0.46
CA GLY A 134 -5.51 14.43 -0.01
C GLY A 134 -4.53 14.72 -1.14
N PHE A 135 -4.34 13.79 -2.07
CA PHE A 135 -3.56 14.03 -3.29
C PHE A 135 -4.17 15.16 -4.15
N LYS A 136 -5.49 15.16 -4.32
CA LYS A 136 -6.22 16.20 -5.06
C LYS A 136 -6.12 17.58 -4.43
N ILE A 137 -6.19 17.69 -3.10
CA ILE A 137 -6.02 18.98 -2.38
C ILE A 137 -4.66 19.59 -2.71
N GLU A 138 -3.62 18.77 -2.75
CA GLU A 138 -2.28 19.22 -3.12
C GLU A 138 -2.08 19.33 -4.63
N LYS A 139 -3.10 19.08 -5.47
CA LYS A 139 -2.99 19.05 -6.94
C LYS A 139 -1.84 18.15 -7.40
N PHE A 140 -1.78 16.95 -6.85
CA PHE A 140 -0.78 15.95 -7.21
C PHE A 140 -1.48 14.77 -7.86
N ASP A 141 -1.47 14.74 -9.19
CA ASP A 141 -2.26 13.80 -9.99
C ASP A 141 -1.57 12.44 -10.19
N ARG A 142 -0.35 12.28 -9.66
CA ARG A 142 0.44 11.03 -9.71
C ARG A 142 0.47 10.28 -8.37
N GLY A 143 -0.60 10.43 -7.57
CA GLY A 143 -0.75 9.79 -6.26
C GLY A 143 -1.70 8.59 -6.32
N VAL A 144 -1.31 7.46 -5.71
CA VAL A 144 -2.08 6.21 -5.70
C VAL A 144 -2.36 5.78 -4.26
N ALA A 145 -3.61 5.43 -3.98
CA ALA A 145 -4.01 4.76 -2.75
C ALA A 145 -3.83 3.25 -2.88
N MET A 146 -2.99 2.65 -2.02
CA MET A 146 -2.84 1.21 -1.90
C MET A 146 -3.51 0.76 -0.61
N VAL A 147 -4.75 0.29 -0.69
CA VAL A 147 -5.56 -0.06 0.48
C VAL A 147 -6.08 -1.48 0.33
N PRO A 148 -5.40 -2.49 0.89
CA PRO A 148 -5.96 -3.84 0.95
C PRO A 148 -7.23 -3.90 1.81
N LYS A 149 -8.12 -4.84 1.49
CA LYS A 149 -9.36 -5.09 2.24
C LYS A 149 -9.36 -6.52 2.81
N PRO A 150 -9.59 -6.70 4.12
CA PRO A 150 -9.49 -5.69 5.18
C PRO A 150 -8.02 -5.29 5.46
N LYS A 151 -7.04 -6.11 5.06
CA LYS A 151 -5.59 -5.93 5.25
C LYS A 151 -4.77 -6.71 4.22
N SER A 152 -3.47 -6.44 4.13
CA SER A 152 -2.55 -7.04 3.14
C SER A 152 -2.53 -8.57 3.14
N GLU A 153 -2.72 -9.21 4.30
CA GLU A 153 -2.74 -10.67 4.43
C GLU A 153 -3.83 -11.32 3.56
N ALA A 154 -4.93 -10.63 3.29
CA ALA A 154 -5.98 -11.14 2.40
C ALA A 154 -5.45 -11.41 0.99
N TRP A 155 -4.62 -10.49 0.46
CA TRP A 155 -3.99 -10.66 -0.85
C TRP A 155 -2.98 -11.80 -0.84
N LEU A 156 -2.19 -11.94 0.23
CA LEU A 156 -1.18 -13.00 0.33
C LEU A 156 -1.82 -14.40 0.52
N ILE A 157 -2.85 -14.51 1.36
CA ILE A 157 -3.59 -15.79 1.55
C ILE A 157 -4.22 -16.23 0.24
N CYS A 158 -4.72 -15.30 -0.57
CA CYS A 158 -5.28 -15.62 -1.88
C CYS A 158 -4.29 -16.39 -2.75
N THR A 159 -2.99 -16.11 -2.65
CA THR A 159 -1.95 -16.75 -3.47
C THR A 159 -1.37 -18.03 -2.84
N LEU A 160 -1.57 -18.23 -1.54
CA LEU A 160 -0.94 -19.33 -0.76
C LEU A 160 -1.89 -20.47 -0.40
N LYS A 161 -3.21 -20.24 -0.39
CA LYS A 161 -4.21 -21.27 -0.04
C LYS A 161 -4.19 -22.46 -0.98
N GLU A 162 -4.77 -23.58 -0.55
CA GLU A 162 -4.80 -24.86 -1.31
C GLU A 162 -5.25 -24.71 -2.78
N TYR A 163 -6.23 -23.82 -3.02
CA TYR A 163 -6.67 -23.43 -4.35
C TYR A 163 -6.36 -21.93 -4.56
N PRO A 164 -5.13 -21.57 -4.97
CA PRO A 164 -4.73 -20.18 -5.15
C PRO A 164 -5.66 -19.44 -6.12
N TYR A 165 -5.87 -18.14 -5.90
CA TYR A 165 -6.65 -17.24 -6.77
C TYR A 165 -8.15 -17.55 -6.89
N HIS A 166 -8.66 -18.63 -6.29
CA HIS A 166 -10.07 -19.03 -6.41
C HIS A 166 -10.93 -18.52 -5.25
N ASN A 167 -12.03 -17.80 -5.50
CA ASN A 167 -12.97 -17.31 -4.48
C ASN A 167 -12.31 -16.43 -3.40
N CYS A 168 -11.37 -15.57 -3.79
CA CYS A 168 -10.60 -14.73 -2.87
C CYS A 168 -11.36 -13.49 -2.38
N GLU A 169 -12.43 -13.08 -3.05
CA GLU A 169 -13.30 -11.98 -2.64
C GLU A 169 -13.87 -12.17 -1.23
N THR A 170 -14.08 -13.42 -0.83
CA THR A 170 -14.55 -13.78 0.52
C THR A 170 -13.54 -13.41 1.62
N LEU A 171 -12.24 -13.32 1.31
CA LEU A 171 -11.21 -12.86 2.24
C LEU A 171 -11.36 -11.35 2.52
N GLU A 172 -11.85 -10.57 1.55
CA GLU A 172 -12.06 -9.14 1.72
C GLU A 172 -13.26 -8.80 2.61
N GLU A 173 -14.19 -9.74 2.80
CA GLU A 173 -15.36 -9.56 3.66
C GLU A 173 -15.11 -9.98 5.11
N ARG A 174 -13.89 -10.41 5.45
CA ARG A 174 -13.51 -10.79 6.82
C ARG A 174 -13.16 -9.57 7.68
N SER A 175 -13.16 -9.80 8.99
CA SER A 175 -12.69 -8.82 9.98
C SER A 175 -11.19 -8.53 9.82
N GLY A 176 -10.82 -7.26 9.83
CA GLY A 176 -9.44 -6.79 9.96
C GLY A 176 -8.94 -6.77 11.42
N ASN A 177 -9.76 -7.10 12.41
CA ASN A 177 -9.32 -7.18 13.80
C ASN A 177 -8.54 -8.48 14.06
N ASP A 178 -7.28 -8.38 14.47
CA ASP A 178 -6.43 -9.52 14.87
C ASP A 178 -7.03 -10.34 16.02
N ASN A 179 -7.92 -9.75 16.83
CA ASN A 179 -8.59 -10.47 17.93
C ASN A 179 -9.86 -11.22 17.48
N SER A 180 -10.21 -11.18 16.19
CA SER A 180 -11.37 -11.93 15.69
C SER A 180 -11.06 -13.43 15.58
N PRO A 181 -12.04 -14.33 15.80
CA PRO A 181 -11.87 -15.74 15.51
C PRO A 181 -11.49 -15.93 14.04
N ASN A 182 -10.50 -16.80 13.78
CA ASN A 182 -9.94 -16.99 12.44
C ASN A 182 -9.54 -15.63 11.82
N ASN A 183 -8.63 -14.88 12.44
CA ASN A 183 -8.10 -13.66 11.83
C ASN A 183 -7.11 -14.01 10.70
N LEU A 184 -6.94 -13.10 9.75
CA LEU A 184 -6.10 -13.33 8.57
C LEU A 184 -4.61 -13.45 8.91
N LYS A 185 -4.16 -12.83 10.00
CA LYS A 185 -2.74 -12.85 10.38
C LYS A 185 -2.32 -14.23 10.89
N ASP A 186 -3.13 -14.84 11.75
CA ASP A 186 -2.91 -16.19 12.24
C ASP A 186 -3.06 -17.23 11.12
N GLU A 187 -3.99 -17.01 10.19
CA GLU A 187 -4.13 -17.88 9.02
C GLU A 187 -2.91 -17.79 8.10
N LEU A 188 -2.39 -16.59 7.83
CA LEU A 188 -1.17 -16.42 7.05
C LEU A 188 0.03 -17.10 7.75
N ALA A 189 0.14 -16.96 9.08
CA ALA A 189 1.16 -17.65 9.87
C ALA A 189 1.02 -19.18 9.82
N GLY A 190 -0.20 -19.70 9.66
CA GLY A 190 -0.49 -21.13 9.58
C GLY A 190 0.08 -21.84 8.34
N TYR A 191 0.49 -21.10 7.31
CA TYR A 191 1.18 -21.68 6.14
C TYR A 191 2.63 -22.10 6.43
N ASP A 192 3.20 -21.71 7.57
CA ASP A 192 4.60 -21.97 7.94
C ASP A 192 5.61 -21.44 6.90
N ILE A 193 5.27 -20.31 6.27
CA ILE A 193 6.10 -19.61 5.29
C ILE A 193 6.47 -18.25 5.88
N SER A 194 7.77 -17.96 5.94
CA SER A 194 8.25 -16.66 6.41
C SER A 194 7.97 -15.54 5.40
N HIS A 195 7.88 -14.29 5.86
CA HIS A 195 7.77 -13.14 4.96
C HIS A 195 8.93 -13.04 3.94
N ALA A 196 10.13 -13.50 4.30
CA ALA A 196 11.25 -13.54 3.38
C ALA A 196 10.99 -14.53 2.22
N GLN A 197 10.47 -15.72 2.52
CA GLN A 197 10.07 -16.69 1.50
C GLN A 197 8.93 -16.16 0.63
N ILE A 198 7.91 -15.51 1.21
CA ILE A 198 6.85 -14.86 0.43
C ILE A 198 7.45 -13.82 -0.54
N ASN A 199 8.39 -13.01 -0.08
CA ASN A 199 9.07 -12.03 -0.93
C ASN A 199 9.83 -12.70 -2.08
N GLU A 200 10.55 -13.80 -1.82
CA GLU A 200 11.25 -14.58 -2.85
C GLU A 200 10.26 -15.18 -3.87
N MET A 201 9.14 -15.74 -3.41
CA MET A 201 8.10 -16.28 -4.27
C MET A 201 7.49 -15.21 -5.20
N ILE A 202 7.26 -13.99 -4.69
CA ILE A 202 6.81 -12.85 -5.53
C ILE A 202 7.88 -12.48 -6.55
N GLN A 203 9.14 -12.35 -6.12
CA GLN A 203 10.25 -11.96 -6.99
C GLN A 203 10.52 -12.97 -8.11
N ASN A 204 10.46 -14.26 -7.81
CA ASN A 204 10.67 -15.34 -8.77
C ASN A 204 9.46 -15.63 -9.65
N GLY A 205 8.31 -15.00 -9.39
CA GLY A 205 7.08 -15.23 -10.13
C GLY A 205 6.35 -16.54 -9.78
N GLU A 206 6.73 -17.20 -8.67
CA GLU A 206 5.97 -18.32 -8.10
C GLU A 206 4.60 -17.86 -7.62
N ILE A 207 4.54 -16.64 -7.06
CA ILE A 207 3.30 -15.89 -6.87
C ILE A 207 3.08 -15.02 -8.12
N ASP A 208 2.09 -15.38 -8.93
CA ASP A 208 1.64 -14.57 -10.06
C ASP A 208 0.61 -13.54 -9.59
N ILE A 209 1.11 -12.33 -9.31
CA ILE A 209 0.28 -11.21 -8.86
C ILE A 209 -0.80 -10.81 -9.89
N ASN A 210 -0.72 -11.26 -11.15
CA ASN A 210 -1.75 -10.95 -12.13
C ASN A 210 -3.03 -11.75 -11.96
N GLN A 211 -2.95 -12.90 -11.30
CA GLN A 211 -4.10 -13.76 -11.03
C GLN A 211 -4.90 -13.32 -9.81
N ILE A 212 -4.41 -12.36 -9.03
CA ILE A 212 -5.19 -11.76 -7.94
C ILE A 212 -6.30 -10.91 -8.57
N ASP A 213 -7.55 -11.34 -8.39
CA ASP A 213 -8.77 -10.72 -8.92
C ASP A 213 -9.63 -10.06 -7.83
N MET A 214 -9.06 -9.87 -6.65
CA MET A 214 -9.73 -9.28 -5.50
C MET A 214 -10.04 -7.79 -5.76
N PRO A 215 -11.26 -7.29 -5.44
CA PRO A 215 -11.67 -5.92 -5.78
C PRO A 215 -10.71 -4.82 -5.31
N SER A 216 -10.20 -4.90 -4.07
CA SER A 216 -9.28 -3.88 -3.56
C SER A 216 -7.92 -3.91 -4.27
N PHE A 217 -7.47 -5.10 -4.70
CA PHE A 217 -6.24 -5.27 -5.47
C PHE A 217 -6.40 -4.72 -6.88
N LEU A 218 -7.49 -5.05 -7.57
CA LEU A 218 -7.78 -4.57 -8.92
C LEU A 218 -7.85 -3.04 -8.96
N TYR A 219 -8.53 -2.42 -7.99
CA TYR A 219 -8.55 -0.96 -7.85
C TYR A 219 -7.14 -0.36 -7.79
N PHE A 220 -6.27 -0.93 -6.94
CA PHE A 220 -4.89 -0.46 -6.80
C PHE A 220 -4.07 -0.70 -8.08
N LYS A 221 -4.16 -1.90 -8.65
CA LYS A 221 -3.47 -2.30 -9.87
C LYS A 221 -3.80 -1.37 -11.03
N ASP A 222 -5.08 -1.10 -11.26
CA ASP A 222 -5.54 -0.24 -12.34
C ASP A 222 -5.10 1.21 -12.10
N SER A 223 -5.28 1.71 -10.87
CA SER A 223 -4.84 3.08 -10.50
C SER A 223 -3.33 3.30 -10.68
N LEU A 224 -2.51 2.29 -10.37
CA LEU A 224 -1.07 2.37 -10.61
C LEU A 224 -0.76 2.32 -12.11
N LYS A 225 -1.38 1.39 -12.85
CA LYS A 225 -1.17 1.23 -14.30
C LYS A 225 -1.52 2.48 -15.11
N GLU A 226 -2.50 3.27 -14.69
CA GLU A 226 -2.84 4.56 -15.33
C GLU A 226 -1.70 5.59 -15.25
N LEU A 227 -0.80 5.47 -14.27
CA LEU A 227 0.32 6.39 -14.06
C LEU A 227 1.65 5.88 -14.60
N LEU A 228 1.77 4.56 -14.79
CA LEU A 228 2.97 3.93 -15.30
C LEU A 228 3.12 4.23 -16.77
#